data_AF-A0A510HMH9-F1
#
_entry.id   AF-A0A510HMH9-F1
#
_cell.length_a   1.000
_cell.length_b   1.000
_cell.length_c   1.000
_cell.angle_alpha   90.00
_cell.angle_beta   90.00
_cell.angle_gamma   90.00
#
_symmetry.space_group_name_H-M   'P 1'
#
loop_
_entity.id
_entity.type
_entity.pdbx_description
1 polymer ?
#
loop_
_entity_poly.entity_id
_entity_poly.type
_entity_poly.pdbx_seq_one_letter_code
_entity_poly.pdbx_strand_id
1 'polypeptide(L)' 'MAIEMIGGVIVNERGTVVTFRQKCEECGYVFDFNKTTIVPAYASRKVRPFTCPQCGNRQEVIARHYREDA' A
#
# COMPACT_ATOMS: atom_id res chain seq x y z
N MET A 1 10.78 -12.59 3.38
CA MET A 1 10.32 -11.57 2.40
C MET A 1 8.88 -11.20 2.72
N ALA A 2 8.67 -10.34 3.72
CA ALA A 2 7.35 -9.80 4.00
C ALA A 2 7.12 -8.55 3.14
N ILE A 3 5.90 -8.35 2.64
CA ILE A 3 5.56 -7.14 1.89
C ILE A 3 5.18 -6.04 2.89
N GLU A 4 5.92 -4.94 2.83
CA GLU A 4 5.57 -3.71 3.54
C GLU A 4 4.72 -2.83 2.61
N MET A 5 3.58 -2.36 3.12
CA MET A 5 2.73 -1.41 2.43
C MET A 5 2.44 -0.20 3.32
N ILE A 6 2.80 0.99 2.83
CA ILE A 6 2.55 2.28 3.46
C ILE A 6 1.40 2.96 2.72
N GLY A 7 0.44 3.53 3.45
CA GLY A 7 -0.75 4.14 2.86
C GLY A 7 -1.80 3.15 2.36
N GLY A 8 -1.71 1.90 2.83
CA GLY A 8 -2.65 0.84 2.50
C GLY A 8 -2.59 -0.29 3.50
N VAL A 9 -3.70 -1.03 3.60
CA VAL A 9 -3.83 -2.25 4.42
C VAL A 9 -3.89 -3.43 3.47
N ILE A 10 -2.97 -4.38 3.63
CA ILE A 10 -2.96 -5.62 2.87
C ILE A 10 -4.15 -6.47 3.31
N VAL A 11 -4.98 -6.87 2.35
CA VAL A 11 -6.13 -7.77 2.56
C VAL A 11 -5.76 -9.21 2.20
N ASN A 12 -4.97 -9.38 1.15
CA ASN A 12 -4.52 -10.68 0.66
C ASN A 12 -3.20 -10.54 -0.12
N GLU A 13 -2.34 -11.55 -0.04
CA GLU A 13 -1.11 -11.64 -0.83
C GLU A 13 -0.96 -13.03 -1.47
N ARG A 14 -0.56 -13.04 -2.74
CA ARG A 14 -0.29 -14.24 -3.55
C ARG A 14 1.01 -14.04 -4.31
N GLY A 15 2.12 -14.47 -3.70
CA GLY A 15 3.46 -14.24 -4.25
C GLY A 15 3.77 -12.75 -4.33
N THR A 16 4.03 -12.23 -5.53
CA THR A 16 4.28 -10.79 -5.75
C THR A 16 3.00 -9.97 -5.95
N VAL A 17 1.83 -10.61 -6.00
CA VAL A 17 0.55 -9.95 -6.21
C VAL A 17 -0.12 -9.68 -4.86
N VAL A 18 -0.48 -8.43 -4.60
CA VAL A 18 -1.08 -8.00 -3.33
C VAL A 18 -2.39 -7.30 -3.59
N THR A 19 -3.44 -7.75 -2.90
CA THR A 19 -4.71 -7.06 -2.78
C THR A 19 -4.72 -6.27 -1.48
N PHE A 20 -5.02 -4.97 -1.58
CA PHE A 20 -4.97 -4.04 -0.47
C PHE A 20 -6.11 -3.02 -0.55
N ARG A 21 -6.40 -2.40 0.58
CA ARG A 21 -7.30 -1.24 0.70
C ARG A 21 -6.47 -0.01 0.97
N GLN A 22 -6.78 1.11 0.34
CA GLN A 22 -6.07 2.36 0.63
C GLN A 22 -6.38 2.80 2.05
N LYS A 23 -5.37 3.30 2.75
CA LYS A 23 -5.50 3.84 4.10
C LYS A 23 -4.83 5.20 4.14
N CYS A 24 -5.52 6.19 4.68
CA CYS A 24 -4.89 7.45 4.98
C CYS A 24 -4.00 7.28 6.23
N GLU A 25 -2.73 7.64 6.11
CA GLU A 25 -1.79 7.55 7.23
C GLU A 25 -1.99 8.67 8.25
N GLU A 26 -2.65 9.76 7.85
CA GLU A 26 -2.89 10.91 8.73
C GLU A 26 -4.13 10.72 9.61
N CYS A 27 -5.29 10.39 9.02
CA CYS A 27 -6.54 10.22 9.77
C CYS A 27 -6.96 8.76 9.99
N GLY A 28 -6.22 7.80 9.42
CA GLY A 28 -6.53 6.37 9.54
C GLY A 28 -7.69 5.88 8.67
N TYR A 29 -8.35 6.75 7.88
CA TYR A 29 -9.47 6.37 7.04
C TYR A 29 -9.09 5.27 6.05
N VAL A 30 -9.83 4.15 6.06
CA VAL A 30 -9.64 3.02 5.14
C VAL A 30 -10.75 3.01 4.11
N PHE A 31 -10.36 2.94 2.84
CA PHE A 31 -11.31 2.79 1.74
C PHE A 31 -11.86 1.37 1.69
N ASP A 32 -13.15 1.21 1.38
CA ASP A 32 -13.79 -0.11 1.37
C ASP A 32 -13.57 -0.90 0.06
N PHE A 33 -13.03 -0.28 -0.99
CA PHE A 33 -12.72 -0.98 -2.23
C PHE A 33 -11.35 -1.66 -2.19
N ASN A 34 -11.28 -2.85 -2.77
CA ASN A 34 -10.03 -3.59 -2.92
C ASN A 34 -9.28 -3.11 -4.18
N LYS A 35 -7.96 -2.94 -4.07
CA LYS A 35 -7.03 -2.68 -5.17
C LYS A 35 -6.00 -3.79 -5.23
N THR A 36 -5.61 -4.18 -6.44
CA THR A 36 -4.56 -5.19 -6.65
C THR A 36 -3.35 -4.53 -7.29
N THR A 37 -2.17 -4.82 -6.76
CA THR A 37 -0.89 -4.35 -7.30
C THR A 37 0.15 -5.47 -7.29
N ILE A 38 1.15 -5.35 -8.17
CA ILE A 38 2.30 -6.27 -8.19
C ILE A 38 3.47 -5.56 -7.52
N VAL A 39 4.03 -6.16 -6.48
CA VAL A 39 5.18 -5.65 -5.72
C VAL A 39 6.46 -6.29 -6.25
N PRO A 40 7.36 -5.52 -6.89
CA PRO A 40 8.60 -6.06 -7.44
C PRO A 40 9.57 -6.45 -6.34
N ALA A 41 10.22 -7.62 -6.46
CA ALA A 41 11.09 -8.21 -5.43
C ALA A 41 12.25 -7.29 -4.96
N TYR A 42 12.78 -6.47 -5.86
CA TYR A 42 13.99 -5.67 -5.59
C TYR A 42 13.76 -4.15 -5.61
N ALA A 43 12.52 -3.69 -5.74
CA ALA A 43 12.21 -2.27 -5.84
C ALA A 43 10.92 -1.92 -5.06
N SER A 44 10.75 -0.65 -4.73
CA SER A 44 9.47 -0.14 -4.25
C SER A 44 8.58 0.24 -5.42
N ARG A 45 7.28 -0.07 -5.33
CA ARG A 45 6.25 0.42 -6.24
C ARG A 45 5.44 1.51 -5.57
N LYS A 46 5.42 2.69 -6.18
CA LYS A 46 4.47 3.75 -5.85
C LYS A 46 3.17 3.52 -6.60
N VAL A 47 2.08 3.26 -5.89
CA VAL A 47 0.73 3.21 -6.46
C VAL A 47 0.20 4.63 -6.56
N ARG A 48 -0.67 4.85 -7.57
CA ARG A 48 -1.28 6.13 -7.90
C ARG A 48 -1.70 6.94 -6.64
N PRO A 49 -1.36 8.24 -6.57
CA PRO A 49 -1.76 9.11 -5.47
C PRO A 49 -3.28 9.19 -5.33
N PHE A 50 -3.72 9.41 -4.09
CA PHE A 50 -5.12 9.66 -3.75
C PHE A 50 -5.22 10.80 -2.75
N THR A 51 -6.38 11.45 -2.75
CA THR A 51 -6.75 12.44 -1.75
C THR A 51 -7.74 11.79 -0.79
N CYS A 52 -7.46 11.87 0.51
CA CYS A 52 -8.33 11.35 1.54
C CYS A 52 -9.65 12.15 1.57
N PRO A 53 -10.82 11.50 1.48
CA PRO A 53 -12.11 12.19 1.53
C PRO A 53 -12.48 12.69 2.94
N GLN A 54 -11.80 12.23 3.99
CA GLN A 54 -12.08 12.64 5.38
C GLN A 54 -11.26 13.86 5.80
N CYS A 55 -9.94 13.87 5.56
CA CYS A 55 -9.06 14.95 6.00
C CYS A 55 -8.45 15.78 4.86
N GLY A 56 -8.65 15.39 3.60
CA GLY A 56 -8.07 16.09 2.44
C GLY A 56 -6.59 15.82 2.20
N ASN A 57 -5.93 14.99 3.02
CA ASN A 57 -4.52 14.67 2.84
C ASN A 57 -4.28 13.93 1.50
N ARG A 58 -3.26 14.37 0.75
CA ARG A 58 -2.87 13.76 -0.52
C ARG A 58 -1.60 12.92 -0.31
N GLN A 59 -1.72 11.62 -0.52
CA GLN A 59 -0.61 10.68 -0.35
C GLN A 59 -0.59 9.62 -1.46
N GLU A 60 0.54 8.94 -1.57
CA GLU A 60 0.72 7.76 -2.42
C GLU A 60 0.75 6.50 -1.56
N VAL A 61 0.47 5.36 -2.16
CA VAL A 61 0.68 4.06 -1.50
C VAL A 61 2.04 3.55 -1.95
N ILE A 62 2.87 3.11 -1.01
CA ILE A 62 4.18 2.54 -1.33
C ILE A 62 4.14 1.07 -0.93
N ALA A 63 4.45 0.18 -1.87
CA ALA A 63 4.57 -1.24 -1.62
C ALA A 63 5.99 -1.71 -1.97
N ARG A 64 6.66 -2.39 -1.05
CA ARG A 64 7.99 -2.96 -1.26
C ARG A 64 8.15 -4.23 -0.45
N HIS A 65 9.06 -5.10 -0.88
CA HIS A 65 9.49 -6.21 -0.03
C HIS A 65 10.44 -5.66 1.03
N TYR A 66 10.19 -6.00 2.30
CA TYR A 66 11.13 -5.74 3.37
C TYR A 66 12.38 -6.60 3.14
N ARG A 67 13.54 -5.96 3.13
CA ARG A 67 14.83 -6.64 3.23
C ARG A 67 15.23 -6.62 4.71
N GLU A 68 15.49 -7.78 5.28
CA GLU A 68 15.98 -7.92 6.66
C GLU A 68 17.45 -7.52 6.81
N ASP A 69 18.17 -7.35 5.69
CA ASP A 69 19.56 -6.93 5.67
C ASP A 69 19.70 -5.41 5.68
N ALA A 70 20.04 -4.92 6.88
CA ALA A 70 20.74 -3.66 7.12
C ALA A 70 22.14 -3.67 6.50
#